data_AF-A0A504JJC7-F1
#
_entry.id   AF-A0A504JJC7-F1
#
_cell.length_a   1.000
_cell.length_b   1.000
_cell.length_c   1.000
_cell.angle_alpha   90.00
_cell.angle_beta   90.00
_cell.angle_gamma   90.00
#
_symmetry.space_group_name_H-M   'P 1'
#
loop_
_entity.id
_entity.type
_entity.pdbx_description
1 polymer ?
#
loop_
_entity_poly.entity_id
_entity_poly.type
_entity_poly.pdbx_seq_one_letter_code
_entity_poly.pdbx_strand_id
1 'polypeptide(L)'
;MYKQNEQLIIDLIQQDLKHCQLIYGLEQLGLSSSSMHHLEILEIIYQLMDISHEKRNDYLSETYASFMSMAINYEITSNGETLKVLAEDCYYRLKYLVEL
;
A
#
# COMPACT_ATOMS: atom_id res chain seq x y z
N MET A 1 -2.61 18.56 14.42
CA MET A 1 -2.67 17.23 15.04
C MET A 1 -2.36 16.13 14.00
N TYR A 2 -1.38 16.34 13.10
CA TYR A 2 -1.19 15.52 11.89
C TYR A 2 0.08 14.64 11.88
N LYS A 3 0.88 14.66 12.97
CA LYS A 3 2.17 13.95 13.03
C LYS A 3 2.11 12.54 13.65
N GLN A 4 1.01 12.14 14.27
CA GLN A 4 1.04 10.96 15.16
C GLN A 4 1.04 9.61 14.44
N ASN A 5 0.59 9.53 13.18
CA ASN A 5 0.46 8.26 12.47
C ASN A 5 1.25 8.18 11.15
N GLU A 6 2.04 9.18 10.76
CA GLU A 6 2.78 9.17 9.48
C GLU A 6 3.65 7.91 9.35
N GLN A 7 4.53 7.67 10.34
CA GLN A 7 5.39 6.48 10.33
C GLN A 7 4.58 5.19 10.38
N LEU A 8 3.50 5.15 11.17
CA LEU A 8 2.62 3.98 11.25
C LEU A 8 1.97 3.65 9.91
N ILE A 9 1.49 4.67 9.18
CA ILE A 9 0.88 4.49 7.86
C ILE A 9 1.93 4.00 6.87
N ILE A 10 3.12 4.60 6.87
CA ILE A 10 4.24 4.16 6.00
C ILE A 10 4.60 2.70 6.31
N ASP A 11 4.69 2.32 7.58
CA ASP A 11 5.02 0.95 7.99
C ASP A 11 3.91 -0.04 7.56
N LEU A 12 2.63 0.35 7.67
CA LEU A 12 1.50 -0.45 7.20
C LEU A 12 1.54 -0.65 5.68
N ILE A 13 1.80 0.42 4.92
CA ILE A 13 1.97 0.35 3.46
C ILE A 13 3.13 -0.59 3.14
N GLN A 14 4.27 -0.46 3.82
CA GLN A 14 5.44 -1.31 3.59
C GLN A 14 5.14 -2.80 3.81
N GLN A 15 4.39 -3.15 4.87
CA GLN A 15 4.00 -4.53 5.11
C GLN A 15 3.04 -5.07 4.04
N ASP A 16 2.11 -4.24 3.57
CA ASP A 16 1.16 -4.63 2.53
C ASP A 16 1.88 -4.80 1.17
N LEU A 17 2.84 -3.94 0.84
CA LEU A 17 3.69 -4.07 -0.35
C LEU A 17 4.50 -5.38 -0.31
N LYS A 18 5.07 -5.73 0.85
CA LYS A 18 5.80 -7.00 1.06
C LYS A 18 4.86 -8.19 0.88
N HIS A 19 3.64 -8.11 1.41
CA HIS A 19 2.63 -9.13 1.21
C HIS A 19 2.26 -9.27 -0.28
N CYS A 20 2.09 -8.16 -1.00
CA CYS A 20 1.86 -8.16 -2.45
C CYS A 20 3.01 -8.80 -3.24
N GLN A 21 4.28 -8.60 -2.86
CA GLN A 21 5.39 -9.30 -3.49
C GLN A 21 5.24 -10.83 -3.37
N LEU A 22 4.83 -11.34 -2.20
CA LEU A 22 4.57 -12.76 -2.01
C LEU A 22 3.43 -13.24 -2.91
N ILE A 23 2.29 -12.56 -2.87
CA ILE A 23 1.09 -12.94 -3.63
C ILE A 23 1.35 -12.91 -5.13
N TYR A 24 1.96 -11.85 -5.66
CA TYR A 24 2.28 -11.77 -7.08
C TYR A 24 3.37 -12.77 -7.49
N GLY A 25 4.34 -13.05 -6.61
CA GLY A 25 5.32 -14.10 -6.84
C GLY A 25 4.69 -15.50 -6.94
N LEU A 26 3.71 -15.81 -6.09
CA LEU A 26 2.95 -17.06 -6.15
C LEU A 26 2.10 -17.15 -7.43
N GLU A 27 1.45 -16.05 -7.82
CA GLU A 27 0.67 -15.98 -9.06
C GLU A 27 1.54 -16.25 -10.30
N GLN A 28 2.77 -15.71 -10.34
CA GLN A 28 3.74 -15.98 -11.41
C GLN A 28 4.17 -17.45 -11.50
N LEU A 29 4.04 -18.20 -10.40
CA LEU A 29 4.29 -19.64 -10.34
C LEU A 29 3.05 -20.48 -10.70
N GLY A 30 1.93 -19.84 -11.08
CA GLY A 30 0.67 -20.49 -11.40
C GLY A 30 -0.15 -20.90 -10.18
N LEU A 31 0.20 -20.39 -9.00
CA LEU A 31 -0.60 -20.57 -7.79
C LEU A 31 -1.59 -19.41 -7.68
N SER A 32 -2.84 -19.65 -8.09
CA SER A 32 -3.92 -18.65 -8.07
C SER A 32 -4.14 -18.09 -6.67
N SER A 33 -3.54 -16.95 -6.39
CA SER A 33 -3.41 -16.37 -5.05
C SER A 33 -3.77 -14.88 -5.03
N SER A 34 -3.70 -14.20 -6.19
CA SER A 34 -3.91 -12.76 -6.30
C SER A 34 -5.36 -12.30 -6.11
N SER A 35 -6.34 -13.19 -6.16
CA SER A 35 -7.76 -12.86 -5.98
C SER A 35 -8.31 -13.21 -4.60
N MET A 36 -7.54 -13.96 -3.78
CA MET A 36 -8.02 -14.54 -2.52
C MET A 36 -7.36 -13.96 -1.28
N HIS A 37 -6.20 -13.32 -1.44
CA HIS A 37 -5.35 -12.91 -0.32
C HIS A 37 -5.05 -11.42 -0.42
N HIS A 38 -6.00 -10.59 -0.01
CA HIS A 38 -5.79 -9.17 0.26
C HIS A 38 -6.02 -8.90 1.75
N LEU A 39 -5.20 -8.04 2.33
CA LEU A 39 -5.26 -7.71 3.76
C LEU A 39 -6.21 -6.55 4.07
N GLU A 40 -6.78 -5.90 3.04
CA GLU A 40 -7.67 -4.73 3.17
C GLU A 40 -7.04 -3.54 3.96
N ILE A 41 -5.70 -3.44 3.96
CA ILE A 41 -4.97 -2.40 4.71
C ILE A 41 -5.32 -0.98 4.24
N LEU A 42 -5.74 -0.81 2.97
CA LEU A 42 -6.18 0.48 2.46
C LEU A 42 -7.33 1.10 3.28
N GLU A 43 -8.25 0.29 3.79
CA GLU A 43 -9.34 0.79 4.65
C GLU A 43 -8.82 1.29 5.99
N ILE A 44 -7.80 0.64 6.55
CA ILE A 44 -7.11 1.06 7.77
C ILE A 44 -6.36 2.38 7.51
N ILE A 45 -5.67 2.49 6.37
CA ILE A 45 -4.99 3.71 5.96
C ILE A 45 -5.97 4.88 5.84
N TYR A 46 -7.14 4.66 5.22
CA TYR A 46 -8.18 5.69 5.12
C TYR A 46 -8.65 6.20 6.49
N GLN A 47 -8.81 5.29 7.46
CA GLN A 47 -9.16 5.67 8.83
C GLN A 47 -8.04 6.46 9.51
N LEU A 48 -6.79 6.03 9.36
CA LEU A 48 -5.62 6.70 9.97
C LEU A 48 -5.32 8.06 9.36
N MET A 49 -5.69 8.28 8.10
CA MET A 49 -5.58 9.55 7.38
C MET A 49 -6.80 10.46 7.55
N ASP A 50 -7.82 10.04 8.29
CA ASP A 50 -9.08 10.77 8.47
C ASP A 50 -9.79 11.10 7.14
N ILE A 51 -9.75 10.17 6.19
CA ILE A 51 -10.38 10.32 4.87
C ILE A 51 -11.86 9.94 4.98
N SER A 52 -12.72 10.95 4.84
CA SER A 52 -14.18 10.77 4.82
C SER A 52 -14.61 9.86 3.67
N HIS A 53 -15.70 9.11 3.86
CA HIS A 53 -16.22 8.20 2.83
C HIS A 53 -16.52 8.90 1.50
N GLU A 54 -16.94 10.17 1.53
CA GLU A 54 -17.23 10.99 0.34
C GLU A 54 -15.99 11.32 -0.49
N LYS A 55 -14.81 11.36 0.15
CA LYS A 55 -13.53 11.59 -0.51
C LYS A 55 -12.92 10.30 -1.07
N ARG A 56 -13.37 9.14 -0.61
CA ARG A 56 -12.90 7.84 -1.12
C ARG A 56 -13.47 7.66 -2.53
N ASN A 57 -12.59 7.46 -3.49
CA ASN A 57 -12.95 7.29 -4.89
C ASN A 57 -12.02 6.26 -5.54
N ASP A 58 -12.41 5.80 -6.72
CA ASP A 58 -11.66 4.79 -7.48
C ASP A 58 -10.23 5.26 -7.80
N TYR A 59 -10.01 6.56 -7.96
CA TYR A 59 -8.67 7.08 -8.26
C TYR A 59 -7.69 6.94 -7.07
N LEU A 60 -8.17 7.05 -5.82
CA LEU A 60 -7.34 6.78 -4.64
C LEU A 60 -6.98 5.29 -4.53
N SER A 61 -7.95 4.39 -4.74
CA SER A 61 -7.70 2.95 -4.67
C SER A 61 -6.83 2.45 -5.83
N GLU A 62 -7.04 2.96 -7.04
CA GLU A 62 -6.19 2.68 -8.21
C GLU A 62 -4.76 3.20 -8.00
N THR A 63 -4.61 4.40 -7.42
CA THR A 63 -3.29 4.93 -7.06
C THR A 63 -2.58 3.98 -6.10
N TYR A 64 -3.25 3.55 -5.03
CA TYR A 64 -2.68 2.59 -4.08
C TYR A 64 -2.29 1.25 -4.74
N ALA A 65 -3.19 0.69 -5.56
CA ALA A 65 -2.94 -0.56 -6.29
C ALA A 65 -1.77 -0.46 -7.29
N SER A 66 -1.52 0.73 -7.85
CA SER A 66 -0.36 0.95 -8.72
C SER A 66 0.96 0.79 -7.97
N PHE A 67 1.06 1.28 -6.73
CA PHE A 67 2.23 1.08 -5.87
C PHE A 67 2.41 -0.40 -5.49
N MET A 68 1.31 -1.13 -5.22
CA MET A 68 1.37 -2.58 -5.02
C MET A 68 1.97 -3.31 -6.23
N SER A 69 1.53 -2.95 -7.43
CA SER A 69 2.04 -3.53 -8.67
C SER A 69 3.53 -3.21 -8.88
N MET A 70 4.00 -2.04 -8.44
CA MET A 70 5.42 -1.67 -8.52
C MET A 70 6.31 -2.48 -7.58
N ALA A 71 5.78 -3.01 -6.46
CA ALA A 71 6.54 -3.72 -5.45
C ALA A 71 7.32 -4.92 -6.02
N ILE A 72 6.81 -5.57 -7.07
CA ILE A 72 7.47 -6.72 -7.73
C ILE A 72 8.82 -6.36 -8.37
N ASN A 73 9.07 -5.08 -8.62
CA ASN A 73 10.32 -4.60 -9.24
C ASN A 73 11.42 -4.32 -8.20
N TYR A 74 11.11 -4.45 -6.90
CA TYR A 74 12.05 -4.24 -5.82
C TYR A 74 12.62 -5.59 -5.36
N GLU A 75 13.87 -5.58 -4.88
CA GLU A 75 14.50 -6.77 -4.29
C GLU A 75 13.70 -7.26 -3.07
N ILE A 76 13.49 -8.58 -2.99
CA ILE A 76 12.81 -9.22 -1.86
C ILE A 76 13.79 -9.37 -0.68
N THR A 77 13.44 -8.82 0.46
CA THR A 77 14.23 -8.96 1.71
C THR A 77 13.37 -9.47 2.86
N SER A 78 14.00 -9.91 3.96
CA SER A 78 13.28 -10.47 5.11
C SER A 78 12.30 -9.49 5.75
N ASN A 79 12.64 -8.21 5.85
CA ASN A 79 11.76 -7.19 6.46
C ASN A 79 11.21 -6.19 5.44
N GLY A 80 11.49 -6.37 4.14
CA GLY A 80 11.04 -5.46 3.08
C GLY A 80 11.70 -4.09 3.14
N GLU A 81 12.93 -3.97 3.68
CA GLU A 81 13.64 -2.70 3.84
C GLU A 81 13.77 -1.92 2.52
N THR A 82 13.87 -2.62 1.40
CA THR A 82 13.94 -2.07 0.04
C THR A 82 12.65 -1.36 -0.38
N LEU A 83 11.51 -1.74 0.18
CA LEU A 83 10.19 -1.18 -0.12
C LEU A 83 9.89 0.11 0.65
N LYS A 84 10.73 0.50 1.61
CA LYS A 84 10.46 1.67 2.46
C LYS A 84 10.25 2.95 1.63
N VAL A 85 11.10 3.17 0.63
CA VAL A 85 10.99 4.35 -0.25
C VAL A 85 9.68 4.31 -1.05
N LEU A 86 9.28 3.13 -1.56
CA LEU A 86 8.02 2.97 -2.28
C LEU A 86 6.80 3.23 -1.37
N ALA A 87 6.89 2.83 -0.10
CA ALA A 87 5.85 3.09 0.90
C ALA A 87 5.73 4.59 1.24
N GLU A 88 6.85 5.28 1.38
CA GLU A 88 6.90 6.74 1.58
C GLU A 88 6.29 7.48 0.39
N ASP A 89 6.65 7.11 -0.84
CA ASP A 89 6.10 7.70 -2.06
C ASP A 89 4.58 7.49 -2.16
N CYS A 90 4.11 6.28 -1.83
CA CYS A 90 2.69 5.95 -1.78
C CYS A 90 1.96 6.83 -0.76
N TYR A 91 2.48 6.95 0.46
CA TYR A 91 1.90 7.80 1.50
C TYR A 91 1.78 9.26 1.06
N TYR A 92 2.87 9.85 0.56
CA TYR A 92 2.87 11.25 0.14
C TYR A 92 1.95 11.47 -1.06
N ARG A 93 1.85 10.50 -1.96
CA ARG A 93 0.91 10.57 -3.09
C ARG A 93 -0.54 10.55 -2.62
N LEU A 94 -0.91 9.62 -1.72
CA LEU A 94 -2.26 9.57 -1.16
C LEU A 94 -2.61 10.86 -0.42
N LYS A 95 -1.68 11.36 0.39
CA LYS A 95 -1.86 12.60 1.13
C LYS A 95 -2.11 13.79 0.20
N TYR A 96 -1.32 13.92 -0.86
CA TYR A 96 -1.50 14.96 -1.87
C TYR A 96 -2.90 14.89 -2.51
N LEU A 97 -3.38 13.69 -2.84
CA LEU A 97 -4.70 13.50 -3.47
C LEU A 97 -5.88 13.83 -2.55
N VAL A 98 -5.70 13.71 -1.24
CA VAL A 98 -6.75 14.00 -0.24
C VAL A 98 -6.82 15.50 0.12
N GLU A 99 -5.68 16.17 0.01
CA GLU A 99 -5.51 17.60 0.30
C GLU A 99 -5.87 18.50 -0.90
N LEU A 100 -5.97 17.94 -2.12
CA LEU A 100 -6.57 18.58 -3.29
C LEU A 100 -8.10 18.69 -3.18
#